data_AF-A0A6I3SYP1-F1
#
_entry.id   AF-A0A6I3SYP1-F1
#
_cell.length_a   1.000
_cell.length_b   1.000
_cell.length_c   1.000
_cell.angle_alpha   90.00
_cell.angle_beta   90.00
_cell.angle_gamma   90.00
#
_symmetry.space_group_name_H-M   'P 1'
#
loop_
_entity.id
_entity.type
_entity.pdbx_description
1 polymer ?
#
loop_
_entity_poly.entity_id
_entity_poly.type
_entity_poly.pdbx_seq_one_letter_code
_entity_poly.pdbx_strand_id
1 'polypeptide(L)'
;MTVPAIEIGIFVHLVRVLQGGVVLALLLHVLAIVPQWRAHYFNPGFLNISGTGLLLGVAHGCVIALAQQARPGMGGDDAVVAWSLAAAVLLNLVVAVQNLLAVLALVHLHRASAVAAQRLRPFVQPMIWTSAALALAAYFVL
;
A
#
# COMPACT_ATOMS: atom_id res chain seq x y z
N MET A 1 -26.34 0.32 -24.53
CA MET A 1 -26.64 0.02 -23.11
C MET A 1 -26.14 1.20 -22.29
N THR A 2 -27.04 1.94 -21.66
CA THR A 2 -26.70 3.07 -20.78
C THR A 2 -26.33 2.52 -19.41
N VAL A 3 -25.06 2.67 -19.01
CA VAL A 3 -24.61 2.35 -17.65
C VAL A 3 -25.40 3.22 -16.67
N PRO A 4 -26.06 2.65 -15.65
CA PRO A 4 -26.86 3.41 -14.69
C PRO A 4 -25.97 4.36 -13.87
N ALA A 5 -26.44 5.59 -13.62
CA ALA A 5 -25.71 6.64 -12.91
C ALA A 5 -25.19 6.22 -11.51
N ILE A 6 -25.80 5.21 -10.89
CA ILE A 6 -25.40 4.64 -9.60
C ILE A 6 -24.02 3.94 -9.69
N GLU A 7 -23.73 3.24 -10.78
CA GLU A 7 -22.47 2.48 -10.95
C GLU A 7 -21.26 3.42 -11.14
N ILE A 8 -21.49 4.55 -11.81
CA ILE A 8 -20.48 5.61 -11.97
C ILE A 8 -20.16 6.25 -10.61
N GLY A 9 -21.17 6.46 -9.76
CA GLY A 9 -20.99 7.00 -8.41
C GLY A 9 -20.12 6.11 -7.52
N ILE A 10 -20.38 4.79 -7.51
CA ILE A 10 -19.62 3.83 -6.69
C ILE A 10 -18.15 3.76 -7.12
N PHE A 11 -17.88 3.76 -8.43
CA PHE A 11 -16.52 3.72 -8.95
C PHE A 11 -15.70 4.95 -8.53
N VAL A 12 -16.28 6.14 -8.66
CA VAL A 12 -15.62 7.40 -8.26
C VAL A 12 -15.32 7.41 -6.76
N HIS A 13 -16.25 6.92 -5.93
CA HIS A 13 -16.01 6.80 -4.49
C HIS A 13 -14.89 5.80 -4.17
N LEU A 14 -14.90 4.63 -4.82
CA LEU A 14 -13.85 3.64 -4.64
C LEU A 14 -12.48 4.21 -5.00
N VAL A 15 -12.35 4.86 -6.16
CA VAL A 15 -11.04 5.41 -6.56
C VAL A 15 -10.55 6.46 -5.58
N ARG A 16 -11.42 7.33 -5.07
CA ARG A 16 -11.03 8.30 -4.02
C ARG A 16 -10.53 7.60 -2.75
N VAL A 17 -11.19 6.52 -2.34
CA VAL A 17 -10.75 5.71 -1.19
C VAL A 17 -9.38 5.08 -1.46
N LEU A 18 -9.16 4.53 -2.66
CA LEU A 18 -7.87 3.94 -3.05
C LEU A 18 -6.75 4.99 -3.06
N GLN A 19 -7.00 6.18 -3.64
CA GLN A 19 -6.07 7.30 -3.63
C GLN A 19 -5.73 7.73 -2.20
N GLY A 20 -6.75 7.86 -1.34
CA GLY A 20 -6.55 8.14 0.09
C GLY A 20 -5.70 7.07 0.78
N GLY A 21 -5.95 5.79 0.47
CA GLY A 21 -5.15 4.67 0.96
C GLY A 21 -3.69 4.71 0.51
N VAL A 22 -3.44 5.03 -0.77
CA VAL A 22 -2.08 5.22 -1.29
C VAL A 22 -1.36 6.35 -0.56
N VAL A 23 -2.00 7.52 -0.44
CA VAL A 23 -1.41 8.67 0.27
C VAL A 23 -1.10 8.31 1.71
N LEU A 24 -2.04 7.64 2.40
CA LEU A 24 -1.84 7.19 3.77
C LEU A 24 -0.66 6.20 3.88
N ALA A 25 -0.55 5.22 2.97
CA ALA A 25 0.57 4.28 2.96
C ALA A 25 1.91 5.00 2.78
N LEU A 26 1.99 5.97 1.85
CA LEU A 26 3.19 6.78 1.65
C LEU A 26 3.57 7.54 2.92
N LEU A 27 2.60 8.22 3.56
CA LEU A 27 2.83 8.95 4.80
C LEU A 27 3.32 8.04 5.93
N LEU A 28 2.75 6.84 6.07
CA LEU A 28 3.18 5.87 7.08
C LEU A 28 4.60 5.37 6.83
N HIS A 29 4.98 5.11 5.57
CA HIS A 29 6.35 4.72 5.23
C HIS A 29 7.37 5.82 5.50
N VAL A 30 7.03 7.08 5.19
CA VAL A 30 7.85 8.24 5.56
C VAL A 30 7.95 8.38 7.08
N LEU A 31 6.82 8.23 7.78
CA LEU A 31 6.78 8.32 9.24
C LEU A 31 7.60 7.21 9.90
N ALA A 32 7.74 6.04 9.27
CA ALA A 32 8.63 4.97 9.75
C ALA A 32 10.13 5.31 9.59
N ILE A 33 10.49 6.29 8.76
CA ILE A 33 11.88 6.76 8.61
C ILE A 33 12.22 7.82 9.66
N VAL A 34 11.25 8.68 10.02
CA VAL A 34 11.48 9.84 10.91
C VAL A 34 12.08 9.46 12.28
N PRO A 35 11.58 8.45 13.01
CA PRO A 35 12.16 8.04 14.29
C PRO A 35 13.61 7.56 14.16
N GLN A 36 13.93 6.83 13.09
CA GLN A 36 15.29 6.33 12.82
C GLN A 36 16.25 7.49 12.57
N TRP A 37 15.80 8.49 11.80
CA TRP A 37 16.56 9.70 11.55
C TRP A 37 16.82 10.48 12.84
N ARG A 38 15.78 10.69 13.66
CA ARG A 38 15.90 11.41 14.94
C ARG A 38 16.82 10.70 15.94
N ALA A 39 16.81 9.38 15.94
CA ALA A 39 17.67 8.58 16.80
C ALA A 39 19.11 8.39 16.25
N HIS A 40 19.40 8.92 15.05
CA HIS A 40 20.65 8.66 14.31
C HIS A 40 20.98 7.17 14.18
N TYR A 41 19.94 6.32 14.13
CA TYR A 41 20.06 4.87 14.10
C TYR A 41 19.25 4.30 12.95
N PHE A 42 19.96 3.84 11.92
CA PHE A 42 19.37 3.38 10.67
C PHE A 42 19.41 1.87 10.58
N ASN A 43 18.23 1.24 10.64
CA ASN A 43 18.13 -0.19 10.40
C ASN A 43 17.90 -0.44 8.89
N PRO A 44 18.86 -1.06 8.18
CA PRO A 44 18.75 -1.25 6.72
C PRO A 44 17.53 -2.09 6.32
N GLY A 45 17.08 -3.01 7.18
CA GLY A 45 15.88 -3.82 6.92
C GLY A 45 14.61 -2.97 6.89
N PHE A 46 14.43 -2.07 7.86
CA PHE A 46 13.25 -1.19 7.92
C PHE A 46 13.30 -0.10 6.86
N LEU A 47 14.48 0.42 6.54
CA LEU A 47 14.66 1.34 5.42
C LEU A 47 14.31 0.70 4.08
N ASN A 48 14.72 -0.55 3.86
CA ASN A 48 14.38 -1.25 2.62
C ASN A 48 12.87 -1.51 2.49
N ILE A 49 12.19 -1.86 3.59
CA ILE A 49 10.73 -2.02 3.62
C ILE A 49 10.04 -0.68 3.31
N SER A 50 10.42 0.41 3.98
CA SER A 50 9.89 1.74 3.69
C SER A 50 10.15 2.15 2.25
N GLY A 51 11.38 1.99 1.75
CA GLY A 51 11.74 2.36 0.38
C GLY A 51 10.94 1.57 -0.67
N THR A 52 10.83 0.25 -0.49
CA THR A 52 10.04 -0.61 -1.39
C THR A 52 8.55 -0.25 -1.31
N GLY A 53 8.03 -0.02 -0.10
CA GLY A 53 6.64 0.36 0.11
C GLY A 53 6.29 1.75 -0.46
N LEU A 54 7.22 2.70 -0.44
CA LEU A 54 7.08 4.00 -1.11
C LEU A 54 7.01 3.83 -2.63
N LEU A 55 7.92 3.05 -3.21
CA LEU A 55 7.92 2.76 -4.64
C LEU A 55 6.62 2.07 -5.07
N LEU A 56 6.15 1.10 -4.29
CA LEU A 56 4.85 0.46 -4.52
C LEU A 56 3.69 1.44 -4.38
N GLY A 57 3.71 2.34 -3.40
CA GLY A 57 2.67 3.36 -3.25
C GLY A 57 2.57 4.26 -4.49
N VAL A 58 3.70 4.70 -5.02
CA VAL A 58 3.74 5.47 -6.28
C VAL A 58 3.22 4.64 -7.45
N ALA A 59 3.68 3.39 -7.59
CA ALA A 59 3.23 2.50 -8.65
C ALA A 59 1.71 2.26 -8.60
N HIS A 60 1.14 2.01 -7.42
CA HIS A 60 -0.31 1.87 -7.23
C HIS A 60 -1.05 3.14 -7.64
N GLY A 61 -0.53 4.32 -7.23
CA GLY A 61 -1.09 5.61 -7.65
C GLY A 61 -1.12 5.77 -9.17
N CYS A 62 -0.05 5.38 -9.86
CA CYS A 62 0.01 5.39 -11.32
C CYS A 62 -1.02 4.44 -11.94
N VAL A 63 -1.12 3.19 -11.47
CA VAL A 63 -2.10 2.23 -12.01
C VAL A 63 -3.53 2.70 -11.76
N ILE A 64 -3.82 3.28 -10.59
CA ILE A 64 -5.13 3.88 -10.31
C ILE A 64 -5.45 5.02 -11.30
N ALA A 65 -4.48 5.92 -11.55
CA ALA A 65 -4.68 7.01 -12.50
C ALA A 65 -4.92 6.50 -13.94
N LEU A 66 -4.18 5.47 -14.36
CA LEU A 66 -4.40 4.81 -15.66
C LEU A 66 -5.78 4.15 -15.72
N ALA A 67 -6.21 3.49 -14.65
CA ALA A 67 -7.53 2.87 -14.55
C ALA A 67 -8.66 3.89 -14.74
N GLN A 68 -8.55 5.06 -14.12
CA GLN A 68 -9.54 6.14 -14.28
C GLN A 68 -9.63 6.66 -15.71
N GLN A 69 -8.52 6.67 -16.46
CA GLN A 69 -8.50 7.14 -17.84
C GLN A 69 -9.04 6.08 -18.81
N ALA A 70 -8.66 4.83 -18.62
CA ALA A 70 -9.06 3.73 -19.49
C ALA A 70 -10.55 3.37 -19.32
N ARG A 71 -11.10 3.54 -18.10
CA ARG A 71 -12.44 3.01 -17.75
C ARG A 71 -13.27 4.03 -16.97
N PRO A 72 -13.96 4.95 -17.66
CA PRO A 72 -14.77 5.98 -17.00
C PRO A 72 -16.09 5.45 -16.36
N GLY A 73 -16.42 4.16 -16.46
CA GLY A 73 -17.59 3.55 -15.81
C GLY A 73 -17.45 2.03 -15.67
N MET A 74 -18.05 1.44 -14.61
CA MET A 74 -17.88 0.04 -14.23
C MET A 74 -18.55 -0.98 -15.19
N GLY A 75 -17.74 -1.75 -15.92
CA GLY A 75 -18.11 -3.03 -16.55
C GLY A 75 -17.70 -4.27 -15.73
N GLY A 76 -17.97 -5.49 -16.22
CA GLY A 76 -17.69 -6.73 -15.49
C GLY A 76 -16.20 -6.98 -15.16
N ASP A 77 -15.29 -6.61 -16.07
CA ASP A 77 -13.84 -6.70 -15.85
C ASP A 77 -13.33 -5.65 -14.85
N ASP A 78 -14.13 -4.64 -14.53
CA ASP A 78 -13.73 -3.54 -13.65
C ASP A 78 -13.76 -3.96 -12.20
N ALA A 79 -14.54 -4.99 -11.87
CA ALA A 79 -14.51 -5.62 -10.56
C ALA A 79 -13.14 -6.25 -10.27
N VAL A 80 -12.51 -6.90 -11.25
CA VAL A 80 -11.19 -7.54 -11.08
C VAL A 80 -10.12 -6.49 -10.83
N VAL A 81 -10.12 -5.42 -11.63
CA VAL A 81 -9.21 -4.27 -11.47
C VAL A 81 -9.42 -3.62 -10.10
N ALA A 82 -10.68 -3.32 -9.73
CA ALA A 82 -11.05 -2.72 -8.46
C ALA A 82 -10.56 -3.54 -7.26
N TRP A 83 -10.86 -4.84 -7.23
CA TRP A 83 -10.46 -5.72 -6.12
C TRP A 83 -8.95 -5.92 -6.05
N SER A 84 -8.29 -6.04 -7.20
CA SER A 84 -6.84 -6.18 -7.26
C SER A 84 -6.14 -4.93 -6.72
N LEU A 85 -6.60 -3.73 -7.11
CA LEU A 85 -6.07 -2.47 -6.59
C LEU A 85 -6.39 -2.28 -5.10
N ALA A 86 -7.60 -2.61 -4.66
CA ALA A 86 -7.98 -2.54 -3.26
C ALA A 86 -7.09 -3.43 -2.38
N ALA A 87 -6.89 -4.69 -2.80
CA ALA A 87 -6.02 -5.62 -2.10
C ALA A 87 -4.55 -5.18 -2.15
N ALA A 88 -4.05 -4.69 -3.29
CA ALA A 88 -2.69 -4.19 -3.43
C ALA A 88 -2.42 -3.01 -2.47
N VAL A 89 -3.32 -2.02 -2.44
CA VAL A 89 -3.21 -0.86 -1.54
C VAL A 89 -3.32 -1.29 -0.08
N LEU A 90 -4.28 -2.15 0.26
CA LEU A 90 -4.46 -2.64 1.63
C LEU A 90 -3.22 -3.37 2.16
N LEU A 91 -2.63 -4.26 1.35
CA LEU A 91 -1.41 -4.96 1.72
C LEU A 91 -0.25 -4.00 1.97
N ASN A 92 -0.06 -2.99 1.11
CA ASN A 92 0.98 -1.99 1.33
C ASN A 92 0.72 -1.15 2.59
N LEU A 93 -0.55 -0.89 2.92
CA LEU A 93 -0.94 -0.19 4.15
C LEU A 93 -0.60 -1.03 5.39
N VAL A 94 -0.93 -2.33 5.37
CA VAL A 94 -0.58 -3.26 6.44
C VAL A 94 0.94 -3.31 6.63
N VAL A 95 1.70 -3.40 5.53
CA VAL A 95 3.17 -3.37 5.58
C VAL A 95 3.67 -2.05 6.20
N ALA A 96 3.10 -0.91 5.81
CA ALA A 96 3.50 0.39 6.35
C ALA A 96 3.23 0.52 7.86
N VAL A 97 2.05 0.09 8.32
CA VAL A 97 1.69 0.08 9.74
C VAL A 97 2.62 -0.83 10.52
N GLN A 98 2.85 -2.06 10.04
CA GLN A 98 3.74 -3.01 10.71
C GLN A 98 5.18 -2.46 10.79
N ASN A 99 5.68 -1.84 9.73
CA ASN A 99 7.01 -1.25 9.72
C ASN A 99 7.11 -0.06 10.68
N LEU A 100 6.11 0.82 10.72
CA LEU A 100 6.06 1.94 11.65
C LEU A 100 6.06 1.46 13.11
N LEU A 101 5.21 0.49 13.45
CA LEU A 101 5.15 -0.09 14.79
C LEU A 101 6.48 -0.76 15.17
N ALA A 102 7.11 -1.47 14.23
CA ALA A 102 8.41 -2.11 14.43
C ALA A 102 9.52 -1.08 14.70
N VAL A 103 9.54 0.02 13.95
CA VAL A 103 10.50 1.12 14.17
C VAL A 103 10.26 1.81 15.50
N LEU A 104 9.01 2.13 15.83
CA LEU A 104 8.68 2.77 17.10
C LEU A 104 9.07 1.87 18.28
N ALA A 105 8.82 0.56 18.16
CA ALA A 105 9.26 -0.44 19.13
C ALA A 105 10.78 -0.50 19.27
N LEU A 106 11.52 -0.45 18.16
CA LEU A 106 12.98 -0.49 18.18
C LEU A 106 13.61 0.79 18.79
N VAL A 107 13.01 1.95 18.52
CA VAL A 107 13.55 3.24 18.96
C VAL A 107 13.12 3.61 20.39
N HIS A 108 11.91 3.24 20.80
CA HIS A 108 11.31 3.70 22.07
C HIS A 108 10.99 2.60 23.09
N LEU A 109 10.95 1.32 22.71
CA LEU A 109 10.57 0.22 23.61
C LEU A 109 11.72 -0.75 23.93
N HIS A 110 11.56 -1.47 25.05
CA HIS A 110 12.51 -2.47 25.54
C HIS A 110 12.64 -3.69 24.60
N ARG A 111 13.74 -4.45 24.76
CA ARG A 111 14.20 -5.58 23.93
C ARG A 111 13.09 -6.56 23.44
N ALA A 112 12.06 -6.81 24.24
CA ALA A 112 10.95 -7.71 23.89
C ALA A 112 10.11 -7.21 22.69
N SER A 113 9.88 -5.90 22.58
CA SER A 113 9.10 -5.32 21.48
C SER A 113 9.87 -5.36 20.16
N ALA A 114 11.20 -5.20 20.21
CA ALA A 114 12.07 -5.39 19.05
C ALA A 114 12.08 -6.85 18.55
N VAL A 115 11.99 -7.84 19.46
CA VAL A 115 11.88 -9.26 19.11
C VAL A 115 10.53 -9.57 18.45
N ALA A 116 9.43 -9.01 18.98
CA ALA A 116 8.11 -9.18 18.35
C ALA A 116 8.07 -8.60 16.93
N ALA A 117 8.64 -7.41 16.74
CA ALA A 117 8.78 -6.80 15.42
C ALA A 117 9.60 -7.67 14.44
N GLN A 118 10.71 -8.27 14.89
CA GLN A 118 11.48 -9.20 14.06
C GLN A 118 10.72 -10.47 13.70
N ARG A 119 9.86 -10.98 14.59
CA ARG A 119 9.08 -12.20 14.33
C ARG A 119 8.02 -12.03 13.26
N LEU A 120 7.56 -10.81 12.99
CA LEU A 120 6.57 -10.54 11.94
C LEU A 120 7.18 -10.37 10.55
N ARG A 121 8.51 -10.18 10.48
CA ARG A 121 9.24 -9.95 9.23
C ARG A 121 9.05 -11.03 8.14
N PRO A 122 8.96 -12.34 8.46
CA PRO A 122 8.69 -13.37 7.45
C PRO A 122 7.36 -13.18 6.72
N PHE A 123 6.38 -12.52 7.35
CA PHE A 123 5.08 -12.24 6.74
C PHE A 123 5.06 -10.95 5.92
N VAL A 124 6.00 -10.02 6.15
CA VAL A 124 6.06 -8.73 5.44
C VAL A 124 6.48 -8.90 3.98
N GLN A 125 7.54 -9.69 3.74
CA GLN A 125 8.06 -9.89 2.39
C GLN A 125 7.03 -10.49 1.41
N PRO A 126 6.29 -11.57 1.75
CA PRO A 126 5.26 -12.08 0.86
C PRO A 126 4.13 -11.06 0.63
N MET A 127 3.76 -10.25 1.63
CA MET A 127 2.75 -9.20 1.44
C MET A 127 3.18 -8.13 0.42
N ILE A 128 4.45 -7.71 0.44
CA ILE A 128 5.02 -6.77 -0.54
C ILE A 128 4.93 -7.37 -1.95
N TRP A 129 5.36 -8.63 -2.13
CA TRP A 129 5.31 -9.28 -3.44
C TRP A 129 3.88 -9.50 -3.94
N THR A 130 2.97 -9.91 -3.06
CA THR A 130 1.55 -10.07 -3.41
C THR A 130 0.92 -8.72 -3.78
N SER A 131 1.26 -7.66 -3.05
CA SER A 131 0.83 -6.29 -3.35
C SER A 131 1.27 -5.86 -4.75
N ALA A 132 2.55 -6.07 -5.08
CA ALA A 132 3.11 -5.79 -6.40
C ALA A 132 2.43 -6.62 -7.50
N ALA A 133 2.25 -7.92 -7.27
CA ALA A 133 1.64 -8.84 -8.23
C ALA A 133 0.18 -8.46 -8.54
N LEU A 134 -0.59 -8.03 -7.53
CA LEU A 134 -1.97 -7.58 -7.71
C LEU A 134 -2.04 -6.26 -8.47
N ALA A 135 -1.14 -5.32 -8.22
CA ALA A 135 -1.07 -4.09 -8.99
C ALA A 135 -0.71 -4.35 -10.47
N LEU A 136 0.21 -5.27 -10.72
CA LEU A 136 0.54 -5.72 -12.09
C LEU A 136 -0.63 -6.43 -12.75
N ALA A 137 -1.31 -7.33 -12.03
CA ALA A 137 -2.50 -8.01 -12.54
C ALA A 137 -3.58 -6.99 -12.92
N ALA A 138 -3.83 -5.99 -12.08
CA ALA A 138 -4.73 -4.90 -12.40
C ALA A 138 -4.29 -4.18 -13.69
N TYR A 139 -3.01 -3.79 -13.79
CA TYR A 139 -2.47 -3.11 -14.97
C TYR A 139 -2.61 -3.90 -16.27
N PHE A 140 -2.33 -5.21 -16.26
CA PHE A 140 -2.47 -6.04 -17.47
C PHE A 140 -3.92 -6.26 -17.89
N VAL A 141 -4.86 -6.08 -16.97
CA VAL A 141 -6.29 -6.18 -17.24
C VAL A 141 -6.86 -4.83 -17.70
N LEU A 142 -6.22 -3.69 -17.42
CA LEU A 142 -6.68 -2.34 -17.82
C LEU A 142 -6.92 -2.23 -19.32
#